data_AF-A0A161V0C9-F1
#
_entry.id   AF-A0A161V0C9-F1
#
_cell.length_a   1.000
_cell.length_b   1.000
_cell.length_c   1.000
_cell.angle_alpha   90.00
_cell.angle_beta   90.00
_cell.angle_gamma   90.00
#
_symmetry.space_group_name_H-M   'P 1'
#
loop_
_entity.id
_entity.type
_entity.pdbx_description
1 polymer ?
#
loop_
_entity_poly.entity_id
_entity_poly.type
_entity_poly.pdbx_seq_one_letter_code
_entity_poly.pdbx_strand_id
1 'polypeptide(L)'
;MRSRLSEDSAGGLEAVQLGDLLRSDAFLLSSASKFHLEGKVERYRVRDGDLLFRSRGDRNTAAVVVGSADETAVAVSPLIIIRPRAEVVLPEYLAWFINQTPSQLYFDSCARGTSLRMISRKDLDQLQVSVPDFEKQKLIVNISKLATQEQFLLQQLAEKKKEYLDFVLL
;
A
#
# COMPACT_ATOMS: atom_id res chain seq x y z
N MET A 1 -4.86 -11.19 -21.44
CA MET A 1 -6.31 -11.50 -21.44
C MET A 1 -6.94 -10.67 -20.33
N ARG A 2 -7.73 -9.65 -20.67
CA ARG A 2 -8.42 -8.78 -19.70
C ARG A 2 -9.77 -9.42 -19.39
N SER A 3 -9.92 -10.13 -18.26
CA SER A 3 -11.26 -10.41 -17.75
C SER A 3 -11.77 -9.13 -17.07
N ARG A 4 -12.93 -8.66 -17.53
CA ARG A 4 -13.66 -7.55 -16.92
C ARG A 4 -14.17 -8.08 -15.57
N LEU A 5 -13.70 -7.50 -14.46
CA LEU A 5 -14.18 -7.85 -13.14
C LEU A 5 -15.58 -7.24 -12.98
N SER A 6 -16.60 -8.08 -12.84
CA SER A 6 -17.96 -7.66 -12.48
C SER A 6 -18.12 -7.77 -10.97
N GLU A 7 -18.57 -6.70 -10.33
CA GLU A 7 -18.99 -6.72 -8.93
C GLU A 7 -20.22 -7.62 -8.79
N ASP A 8 -20.12 -8.67 -7.99
CA ASP A 8 -21.28 -9.47 -7.60
C ASP A 8 -21.15 -9.94 -6.16
N SER A 9 -22.24 -9.83 -5.41
CA SER A 9 -22.29 -9.83 -3.94
C SER A 9 -22.50 -11.22 -3.31
N ALA A 10 -22.72 -12.27 -4.12
CA ALA A 10 -23.19 -13.56 -3.61
C ALA A 10 -22.23 -14.77 -3.77
N GLY A 11 -21.03 -14.61 -4.37
CA GLY A 11 -20.12 -15.75 -4.56
C GLY A 11 -18.72 -15.46 -5.11
N GLY A 12 -18.27 -14.21 -5.06
CA GLY A 12 -16.92 -13.82 -5.50
C GLY A 12 -15.82 -14.06 -4.45
N LEU A 13 -14.59 -14.23 -4.92
CA LEU A 13 -13.40 -14.11 -4.08
C LEU A 13 -13.12 -12.64 -3.78
N GLU A 14 -12.65 -12.32 -2.58
CA GLU A 14 -12.21 -10.95 -2.28
C GLU A 14 -10.97 -10.64 -3.11
N ALA A 15 -10.92 -9.47 -3.73
CA ALA A 15 -9.81 -9.03 -4.54
C ALA A 15 -9.43 -7.59 -4.21
N VAL A 16 -8.12 -7.36 -4.18
CA VAL A 16 -7.55 -6.03 -3.94
C VAL A 16 -7.17 -5.40 -5.26
N GLN A 17 -7.70 -4.21 -5.52
CA GLN A 17 -7.39 -3.40 -6.68
C GLN A 17 -6.57 -2.16 -6.31
N LEU A 18 -6.01 -1.50 -7.33
CA LEU A 18 -5.22 -0.28 -7.16
C LEU A 18 -5.99 0.84 -6.45
N GLY A 19 -7.30 0.94 -6.69
CA GLY A 19 -8.18 1.94 -6.08
C GLY A 19 -8.28 1.79 -4.56
N ASP A 20 -8.12 0.58 -4.04
CA ASP A 20 -8.29 0.31 -2.61
C ASP A 20 -7.05 0.76 -1.80
N LEU A 21 -5.92 1.02 -2.47
CA LEU A 21 -4.65 1.44 -1.86
C LEU A 21 -4.45 2.96 -1.83
N LEU A 22 -5.49 3.74 -2.08
CA LEU A 22 -5.32 5.14 -2.47
C LEU A 22 -4.92 6.11 -1.34
N ARG A 23 -4.95 5.73 -0.06
CA ARG A 23 -4.84 6.74 1.04
C ARG A 23 -4.10 6.33 2.32
N SER A 24 -3.50 5.14 2.39
CA SER A 24 -2.94 4.64 3.64
C SER A 24 -1.70 3.77 3.41
N ASP A 25 -0.74 3.84 4.35
CA ASP A 25 0.42 2.94 4.43
C ASP A 25 0.02 1.50 4.82
N ALA A 26 -1.24 1.31 5.20
CA ALA A 26 -1.86 0.03 5.49
C ALA A 26 -3.13 -0.19 4.67
N PHE A 27 -3.34 -1.44 4.26
CA PHE A 27 -4.53 -1.92 3.56
C PHE A 27 -5.26 -2.94 4.44
N LEU A 28 -6.53 -2.68 4.76
CA LEU A 28 -7.35 -3.60 5.55
C LEU A 28 -7.96 -4.67 4.64
N LEU A 29 -7.67 -5.94 4.91
CA LEU A 29 -8.26 -7.05 4.14
C LEU A 29 -9.78 -7.04 4.16
N SER A 30 -10.38 -6.70 5.31
CA SER A 30 -11.82 -6.55 5.48
C SER A 30 -12.47 -5.50 4.55
N SER A 31 -11.67 -4.60 3.96
CA SER A 31 -12.12 -3.57 3.01
C SER A 31 -11.98 -4.01 1.54
N ALA A 32 -11.49 -5.22 1.28
CA ALA A 32 -11.33 -5.73 -0.08
C ALA A 32 -12.68 -5.90 -0.77
N SER A 33 -12.74 -5.50 -2.03
CA SER A 33 -13.93 -5.64 -2.87
C SER A 33 -14.10 -7.10 -3.33
N LYS A 34 -15.34 -7.58 -3.45
CA LYS A 34 -15.64 -8.96 -3.88
C LYS A 34 -15.80 -9.06 -5.40
N PHE A 35 -15.11 -10.02 -6.02
CA PHE A 35 -15.16 -10.25 -7.46
C PHE A 35 -15.16 -11.72 -7.83
N HIS A 36 -15.78 -12.05 -8.96
CA HIS A 36 -15.62 -13.38 -9.55
C HIS A 36 -14.26 -13.47 -10.26
N LEU A 37 -13.41 -14.40 -9.83
CA LEU A 37 -12.08 -14.61 -10.39
C LEU A 37 -11.94 -16.05 -10.87
N GLU A 38 -11.72 -16.20 -12.18
CA GLU A 38 -11.50 -17.50 -12.80
C GLU A 38 -9.99 -17.82 -12.89
N GLY A 39 -9.61 -19.06 -12.54
CA GLY A 39 -8.26 -19.60 -12.74
C GLY A 39 -7.45 -19.85 -11.47
N LYS A 40 -6.15 -20.14 -11.63
CA LYS A 40 -5.21 -20.41 -10.51
C LYS A 40 -4.86 -19.11 -9.78
N VAL A 41 -5.72 -18.73 -8.83
CA VAL A 41 -5.62 -17.51 -7.99
C VAL A 41 -4.67 -17.64 -6.80
N GLU A 42 -4.22 -18.86 -6.47
CA GLU A 42 -3.45 -19.12 -5.23
C GLU A 42 -2.15 -18.31 -5.13
N ARG A 43 -1.48 -18.07 -6.25
CA ARG A 43 -0.25 -17.25 -6.32
C ARG A 43 -0.48 -15.75 -6.08
N TYR A 44 -1.73 -15.31 -6.11
CA TYR A 44 -2.13 -13.93 -5.87
C TYR A 44 -2.80 -13.77 -4.51
N ARG A 45 -2.90 -14.83 -3.70
CA ARG A 45 -3.45 -14.77 -2.34
C ARG A 45 -2.55 -13.90 -1.46
N VAL A 46 -3.14 -12.87 -0.89
CA VAL A 46 -2.49 -12.00 0.10
C VAL A 46 -2.69 -12.57 1.50
N ARG A 47 -1.75 -12.27 2.38
CA ARG A 47 -1.78 -12.65 3.79
C ARG A 47 -1.54 -11.43 4.65
N ASP A 48 -1.96 -11.51 5.92
CA ASP A 48 -1.56 -10.53 6.92
C ASP A 48 -0.02 -10.39 6.95
N GLY A 49 0.46 -9.14 7.00
CA GLY A 49 1.87 -8.79 6.93
C GLY A 49 2.53 -8.84 5.55
N ASP A 50 1.83 -9.31 4.49
CA ASP A 50 2.29 -9.09 3.11
C ASP A 50 2.26 -7.59 2.78
N LEU A 51 3.05 -7.17 1.80
CA LEU A 51 3.00 -5.81 1.25
C LEU A 51 2.39 -5.84 -0.14
N LEU A 52 1.52 -4.87 -0.42
CA LEU A 52 0.98 -4.61 -1.74
C LEU A 52 1.72 -3.44 -2.38
N PHE A 53 2.54 -3.75 -3.38
CA PHE A 53 3.28 -2.77 -4.15
C PHE A 53 2.55 -2.38 -5.42
N ARG A 54 2.33 -1.08 -5.61
CA ARG A 54 1.72 -0.50 -6.80
C ARG A 54 2.77 -0.41 -7.91
N SER A 55 2.82 -1.41 -8.80
CA SER A 55 3.83 -1.45 -9.88
C SER A 55 3.56 -0.46 -11.02
N ARG A 56 2.34 0.09 -11.11
CA ARG A 56 1.95 1.08 -12.11
C ARG A 56 1.12 2.21 -11.51
N GLY A 57 1.37 3.43 -11.95
CA GLY A 57 0.65 4.64 -11.54
C GLY A 57 1.57 5.86 -11.49
N ASP A 58 1.06 6.96 -10.93
CA ASP A 58 1.83 8.21 -10.79
C ASP A 58 2.96 8.08 -9.74
N ARG A 59 2.75 7.21 -8.75
CA ARG A 59 3.75 6.82 -7.75
C ARG A 59 3.70 5.32 -7.53
N ASN A 60 4.86 4.76 -7.19
CA ASN A 60 5.05 3.35 -6.90
C ASN A 60 5.24 3.15 -5.39
N THR A 61 4.12 3.04 -4.67
CA THR A 61 4.11 2.90 -3.22
C THR A 61 3.77 1.48 -2.79
N ALA A 62 4.08 1.16 -1.54
CA ALA A 62 3.69 -0.07 -0.87
C ALA A 62 2.78 0.21 0.33
N ALA A 63 1.85 -0.69 0.60
CA ALA A 63 1.04 -0.71 1.81
C ALA A 63 1.09 -2.09 2.47
N VAL A 64 1.12 -2.12 3.79
CA VAL A 64 1.07 -3.37 4.58
C VAL A 64 -0.36 -3.90 4.58
N VAL A 65 -0.53 -5.17 4.27
CA VAL A 65 -1.79 -5.88 4.41
C VAL A 65 -2.02 -6.17 5.89
N VAL A 66 -3.17 -5.74 6.40
CA VAL A 66 -3.60 -5.95 7.78
C VAL A 66 -4.93 -6.70 7.74
N GLY A 67 -4.99 -7.85 8.41
CA GLY A 67 -6.21 -8.62 8.52
C GLY A 67 -6.08 -9.89 9.34
N SER A 68 -7.20 -10.61 9.48
CA SER A 68 -7.22 -11.88 10.21
C SER A 68 -6.81 -13.06 9.32
N ALA A 69 -6.38 -14.16 9.94
CA ALA A 69 -5.99 -15.37 9.22
C ALA A 69 -7.13 -15.99 8.37
N ASP A 70 -8.38 -15.69 8.73
CA ASP A 70 -9.58 -16.20 8.05
C ASP A 70 -9.97 -15.35 6.84
N GLU A 71 -9.44 -14.12 6.73
CA GLU A 71 -9.65 -13.26 5.57
C GLU A 71 -8.80 -13.72 4.38
N THR A 72 -9.40 -13.73 3.20
CA THR A 72 -8.73 -14.21 1.99
C THR A 72 -9.04 -13.27 0.85
N ALA A 73 -8.07 -12.42 0.51
CA ALA A 73 -8.12 -11.62 -0.70
C ALA A 73 -7.04 -12.05 -1.70
N VAL A 74 -7.20 -11.61 -2.95
CA VAL A 74 -6.18 -11.77 -3.97
C VAL A 74 -5.80 -10.44 -4.62
N ALA A 75 -4.49 -10.19 -4.78
CA ALA A 75 -4.00 -8.98 -5.40
C ALA A 75 -4.18 -9.02 -6.92
N VAL A 76 -4.87 -8.02 -7.47
CA VAL A 76 -5.07 -7.90 -8.91
C VAL A 76 -4.03 -6.96 -9.52
N SER A 77 -3.55 -7.28 -10.73
CA SER A 77 -2.66 -6.39 -11.49
C SER A 77 -3.25 -4.96 -11.55
N PRO A 78 -2.45 -3.91 -11.29
CA PRO A 78 -0.99 -3.88 -11.30
C PRO A 78 -0.33 -4.01 -9.92
N LEU A 79 -0.92 -4.74 -8.98
CA LEU A 79 -0.30 -5.00 -7.68
C LEU A 79 0.71 -6.14 -7.75
N ILE A 80 1.82 -5.98 -7.02
CA ILE A 80 2.81 -7.03 -6.75
C ILE A 80 2.79 -7.30 -5.25
N ILE A 81 2.73 -8.58 -4.87
CA ILE A 81 2.82 -9.01 -3.48
C ILE A 81 4.30 -9.15 -3.12
N ILE A 82 4.72 -8.44 -2.07
CA ILE A 82 6.03 -8.61 -1.44
C ILE A 82 5.78 -9.32 -0.11
N ARG A 83 6.46 -10.45 0.13
CA ARG A 83 6.39 -11.15 1.41
C ARG A 83 7.69 -10.93 2.18
N PRO A 84 7.68 -10.10 3.24
CA PRO A 84 8.86 -9.88 4.06
C PRO A 84 9.34 -11.18 4.72
N ARG A 85 10.65 -11.27 4.95
CA ARG A 85 11.22 -12.28 5.84
C ARG A 85 11.11 -11.75 7.26
N ALA A 86 10.15 -12.27 8.03
CA ALA A 86 9.80 -11.75 9.35
C ALA A 86 10.98 -11.79 10.33
N GLU A 87 11.90 -12.72 10.15
CA GLU A 87 13.15 -12.87 10.90
C GLU A 87 14.22 -11.81 10.56
N VAL A 88 14.01 -11.00 9.53
CA VAL A 88 14.97 -9.97 9.06
C VAL A 88 14.38 -8.56 9.15
N VAL A 89 13.12 -8.38 8.76
CA VAL A 89 12.54 -7.05 8.55
C VAL A 89 11.06 -6.99 8.91
N LEU A 90 10.66 -5.92 9.59
CA LEU A 90 9.26 -5.64 9.88
C LEU A 90 8.52 -5.20 8.59
N PRO A 91 7.31 -5.71 8.34
CA PRO A 91 6.49 -5.29 7.20
C PRO A 91 6.30 -3.77 7.13
N GLU A 92 6.02 -3.13 8.26
CA GLU A 92 5.78 -1.68 8.36
C GLU A 92 7.04 -0.88 8.07
N TYR A 93 8.20 -1.36 8.50
CA TYR A 93 9.47 -0.72 8.19
C TYR A 93 9.78 -0.81 6.70
N LEU A 94 9.56 -1.99 6.08
CA LEU A 94 9.79 -2.17 4.66
C LEU A 94 8.84 -1.29 3.82
N ALA A 95 7.57 -1.22 4.19
CA ALA A 95 6.59 -0.35 3.53
C ALA A 95 7.00 1.13 3.66
N TRP A 96 7.36 1.56 4.87
CA TRP A 96 7.90 2.89 5.13
C TRP A 96 9.11 3.18 4.23
N PHE A 97 10.09 2.28 4.19
CA PHE A 97 11.33 2.44 3.41
C PHE A 97 11.04 2.59 1.91
N ILE A 98 10.17 1.74 1.35
CA ILE A 98 9.76 1.78 -0.06
C ILE A 98 9.11 3.14 -0.40
N ASN A 99 8.34 3.71 0.53
CA ASN A 99 7.64 4.97 0.33
C ASN A 99 8.55 6.21 0.50
N GLN A 100 9.79 6.05 0.98
CA GLN A 100 10.72 7.17 1.16
C GLN A 100 11.31 7.70 -0.15
N THR A 101 11.71 8.98 -0.14
CA THR A 101 12.30 9.69 -1.29
C THR A 101 13.42 8.92 -1.99
N PRO A 102 14.43 8.33 -1.29
CA PRO A 102 15.49 7.59 -1.98
C PRO A 102 14.98 6.41 -2.79
N SER A 103 14.03 5.64 -2.24
CA SER A 103 13.40 4.51 -2.93
C SER A 103 12.56 4.98 -4.11
N GLN A 104 11.82 6.10 -3.96
CA GLN A 104 11.05 6.69 -5.05
C GLN A 104 11.95 7.22 -6.17
N LEU A 105 13.09 7.85 -5.85
CA LEU A 105 14.09 8.27 -6.85
C LEU A 105 14.70 7.07 -7.58
N TYR A 106 14.98 5.98 -6.88
CA TYR A 106 15.41 4.73 -7.51
C TYR A 106 14.35 4.21 -8.49
N PHE A 107 13.08 4.14 -8.08
CA PHE A 107 11.99 3.73 -8.97
C PHE A 107 11.86 4.67 -10.17
N ASP A 108 12.00 5.98 -9.97
CA ASP A 108 11.95 6.96 -11.06
C ASP A 108 13.06 6.73 -12.10
N SER A 109 14.26 6.33 -11.64
CA SER A 109 15.39 6.05 -12.54
C SER A 109 15.21 4.78 -13.38
N CYS A 110 14.41 3.82 -12.89
CA CYS A 110 14.19 2.53 -13.54
C CYS A 110 12.81 2.44 -14.23
N ALA A 111 11.94 3.42 -14.02
CA ALA A 111 10.59 3.46 -14.55
C ALA A 111 10.61 3.45 -16.09
N ARG A 112 9.72 2.65 -16.67
CA ARG A 112 9.47 2.63 -18.11
C ARG A 112 8.10 3.25 -18.39
N GLY A 113 7.99 3.94 -19.54
CA GLY A 113 6.77 4.63 -19.97
C GLY A 113 6.84 6.13 -19.72
N THR A 114 6.43 6.93 -20.71
CA THR A 114 6.53 8.40 -20.70
C THR A 114 5.40 9.07 -19.92
N SER A 115 4.26 8.41 -19.75
CA SER A 115 3.07 8.95 -19.09
C SER A 115 2.56 8.13 -17.91
N LEU A 116 2.91 6.85 -17.81
CA LEU A 116 2.61 5.98 -16.67
C LEU A 116 3.88 5.26 -16.25
N ARG A 117 4.29 5.46 -14.99
CA ARG A 117 5.46 4.78 -14.44
C ARG A 117 5.14 3.30 -14.30
N MET A 118 6.01 2.46 -14.84
CA MET A 118 5.93 1.01 -14.68
C MET A 118 7.24 0.48 -14.13
N ILE A 119 7.15 -0.14 -12.94
CA ILE A 119 8.27 -0.82 -12.29
C ILE A 119 8.12 -2.32 -12.52
N SER A 120 9.14 -2.93 -13.13
CA SER A 120 9.14 -4.38 -13.33
C SER A 120 9.49 -5.10 -12.03
N ARG A 121 9.09 -6.37 -11.91
CA ARG A 121 9.49 -7.21 -10.77
C ARG A 121 11.01 -7.26 -10.60
N LYS A 122 11.76 -7.32 -11.70
CA LYS A 122 13.24 -7.33 -11.68
C LYS A 122 13.80 -6.05 -11.05
N ASP A 123 13.24 -4.90 -11.39
CA ASP A 123 13.72 -3.62 -10.86
C ASP A 123 13.36 -3.48 -9.37
N LEU A 124 12.18 -3.99 -8.97
CA LEU A 124 11.78 -4.06 -7.55
C LEU A 124 12.71 -4.99 -6.74
N ASP A 125 13.06 -6.17 -7.28
CA ASP A 125 13.96 -7.13 -6.63
C ASP A 125 15.39 -6.57 -6.45
N GLN A 126 15.76 -5.53 -7.20
CA GLN A 126 17.09 -4.88 -7.14
C GLN A 126 17.15 -3.71 -6.16
N LEU A 127 16.02 -3.26 -5.60
CA LEU A 127 15.99 -2.20 -4.60
C LEU A 127 16.89 -2.56 -3.41
N GLN A 128 17.89 -1.72 -3.15
CA GLN A 128 18.78 -1.88 -2.00
C GLN A 128 18.10 -1.34 -0.74
N VAL A 129 17.74 -2.25 0.17
CA VAL A 129 17.08 -1.89 1.43
C VAL A 129 18.11 -1.91 2.55
N SER A 130 18.26 -0.79 3.25
CA SER A 130 19.03 -0.75 4.50
C SER A 130 18.20 -1.37 5.61
N VAL A 131 18.68 -2.45 6.23
CA VAL A 131 17.96 -3.17 7.28
C VAL A 131 18.70 -3.02 8.61
N PRO A 132 18.34 -2.04 9.46
CA PRO A 132 18.91 -1.92 10.79
C PRO A 132 18.36 -3.01 11.73
N ASP A 133 18.84 -3.04 12.98
CA ASP A 133 18.26 -3.90 14.01
C ASP A 133 16.77 -3.61 14.26
N PHE A 134 16.04 -4.60 14.80
CA PHE A 134 14.59 -4.53 15.00
C PHE A 134 14.16 -3.35 15.87
N GLU A 135 14.94 -2.96 16.87
CA GLU A 135 14.60 -1.84 17.75
C GLU A 135 14.61 -0.51 16.98
N LYS A 136 15.62 -0.29 16.12
CA LYS A 136 15.63 0.86 15.21
C LYS A 136 14.50 0.81 14.18
N GLN A 137 14.20 -0.36 13.63
CA GLN A 137 13.07 -0.51 12.70
C GLN A 137 11.75 -0.08 13.37
N LYS A 138 11.48 -0.56 14.59
CA LYS A 138 10.28 -0.15 15.37
C LYS A 138 10.27 1.34 15.66
N LEU A 139 11.40 1.90 16.08
CA LEU A 139 11.52 3.32 16.37
C LEU A 139 11.17 4.18 15.16
N ILE A 140 11.74 3.85 13.99
CA ILE A 140 11.47 4.56 12.73
C ILE A 140 9.98 4.49 12.38
N VAL A 141 9.38 3.30 12.46
CA VAL A 141 7.95 3.10 12.19
C VAL A 141 7.09 3.95 13.13
N ASN A 142 7.41 3.96 14.42
CA ASN A 142 6.68 4.75 15.42
C ASN A 142 6.78 6.25 15.16
N ILE A 143 7.98 6.75 14.86
CA ILE A 143 8.18 8.16 14.51
C ILE A 143 7.37 8.52 13.27
N SER A 144 7.39 7.68 12.24
CA SER A 144 6.62 7.91 11.02
C SER A 144 5.11 7.96 11.30
N LYS A 145 4.59 7.04 12.12
CA LYS A 145 3.17 7.02 12.50
C LYS A 145 2.77 8.30 13.23
N LEU A 146 3.60 8.75 14.18
CA LEU A 146 3.37 9.99 14.92
C LEU A 146 3.39 11.22 14.00
N ALA A 147 4.33 11.29 13.05
CA ALA A 147 4.39 12.39 12.08
C ALA A 147 3.14 12.44 11.18
N THR A 148 2.67 11.29 10.71
CA THR A 148 1.41 11.21 9.93
C THR A 148 0.21 11.65 10.76
N GLN A 149 0.14 11.24 12.03
CA GLN A 149 -0.92 11.65 12.95
C GLN A 149 -0.89 13.16 13.23
N GLU A 150 0.30 13.73 13.44
CA GLU A 150 0.48 15.17 13.60
C GLU A 150 -0.04 15.93 12.39
N GLN A 151 0.33 15.53 11.18
CA GLN A 151 -0.12 16.16 9.94
C GLN A 151 -1.65 16.12 9.80
N PHE A 152 -2.27 14.98 10.12
CA PHE A 152 -3.72 14.83 10.10
C PHE A 152 -4.43 15.76 11.11
N LEU A 153 -3.90 15.86 12.32
CA LEU A 153 -4.46 16.74 13.36
C LEU A 153 -4.31 18.23 12.98
N LEU A 154 -3.17 18.61 12.41
CA LEU A 154 -2.94 19.97 11.92
C LEU A 154 -3.91 20.36 10.81
N GLN A 155 -4.22 19.45 9.89
CA GLN A 155 -5.18 19.69 8.82
C GLN A 155 -6.60 19.90 9.37
N GLN A 156 -7.05 19.05 10.29
CA GLN A 156 -8.35 19.22 10.95
C GLN A 156 -8.43 20.54 11.74
N LEU A 157 -7.35 20.91 12.42
CA LEU A 157 -7.28 22.18 13.13
C LEU A 157 -7.43 23.38 12.17
N ALA A 158 -6.81 23.32 11.00
CA ALA A 158 -6.93 24.36 9.98
C ALA A 158 -8.36 24.45 9.44
N GLU A 159 -9.02 23.32 9.18
CA GLU A 159 -10.42 23.26 8.74
C GLU A 159 -11.36 23.85 9.79
N LYS A 160 -11.22 23.46 11.05
CA LYS A 160 -12.03 23.99 12.17
C LYS A 160 -11.87 25.49 12.37
N LYS A 161 -10.65 26.02 12.20
CA LYS A 161 -10.41 27.47 12.25
C LYS A 161 -11.14 28.20 11.13
N LYS A 162 -11.17 27.64 9.92
CA LYS A 162 -11.89 28.21 8.78
C LYS A 162 -13.40 28.21 9.04
N GLU A 163 -13.96 27.10 9.49
CA GLU A 163 -15.39 26.99 9.85
C GLU A 163 -15.79 28.06 10.89
N TYR A 164 -14.96 28.29 11.90
CA TYR A 164 -15.23 29.30 12.93
C TYR A 164 -15.21 30.73 12.36
N LEU A 165 -14.24 31.06 11.49
CA LEU A 165 -14.18 32.36 10.83
C LEU A 165 -15.41 32.60 9.94
N ASP A 166 -15.83 31.57 9.17
CA ASP A 166 -17.02 31.66 8.33
C ASP A 166 -18.30 31.88 9.17
N PHE A 167 -18.39 31.28 10.37
CA PHE A 167 -19.50 31.49 11.29
C PHE A 167 -19.50 32.90 11.91
N VAL A 168 -18.34 33.48 12.23
CA VAL A 168 -18.24 34.84 12.80
C VAL A 168 -18.60 35.93 11.77
N LEU A 169 -18.55 35.61 10.48
CA LEU A 169 -18.92 36.52 9.39
C LEU A 169 -20.42 36.50 9.04
N LEU A 170 -21.22 35.67 9.72
CA LEU A 170 -22.70 35.60 9.63
C LEU A 170 -23.36 36.34 10.79
#